data_AF-A0A5D4XET7-F1
#
_entry.id   AF-A0A5D4XET7-F1
#
_cell.length_a   1.000
_cell.length_b   1.000
_cell.length_c   1.000
_cell.angle_alpha   90.00
_cell.angle_beta   90.00
_cell.angle_gamma   90.00
#
_symmetry.space_group_name_H-M   'P 1'
#
loop_
_entity.id
_entity.type
_entity.pdbx_description
1 polymer ?
#
loop_
_entity_poly.entity_id
_entity_poly.type
_entity_poly.pdbx_seq_one_letter_code
_entity_poly.pdbx_strand_id
1 'polypeptide(L)'
;MAPASFELTGEGPFQRFIVRYRADSEPGRDKAAVPARLERTAAAAAVSPPPQLSWQRRLAVDADLFTAERPLDRQAAISLMRAFDDDPDVEYIEVDRMKGIDPIRPMPMRGD
;
A
#
# COMPACT_ATOMS: atom_id res chain seq x y z
N MET A 1 12.43 -11.26 16.64
CA MET A 1 11.97 -10.03 15.97
C MET A 1 10.47 -10.02 16.07
N ALA A 2 9.85 -9.04 16.76
CA ALA A 2 8.40 -8.92 16.71
C ALA A 2 8.01 -8.56 15.26
N PRO A 3 6.95 -9.14 14.69
CA PRO A 3 6.52 -8.75 13.35
C PRO A 3 6.16 -7.26 13.36
N ALA A 4 6.42 -6.56 12.25
CA ALA A 4 5.88 -5.21 12.06
C ALA A 4 4.36 -5.23 12.33
N SER A 5 3.93 -4.44 13.32
CA SER A 5 2.51 -4.27 13.64
C SER A 5 1.91 -3.30 12.65
N PHE A 6 1.30 -3.81 11.58
CA PHE A 6 0.54 -2.99 10.64
C PHE A 6 -0.80 -2.60 11.25
N GLU A 7 -0.91 -1.39 11.79
CA GLU A 7 -2.15 -0.85 12.35
C GLU A 7 -3.08 -0.34 11.23
N LEU A 8 -3.85 -1.25 10.63
CA LEU A 8 -4.93 -0.91 9.71
C LEU A 8 -6.24 -0.64 10.46
N THR A 9 -6.86 0.52 10.21
CA THR A 9 -8.15 0.89 10.78
C THR A 9 -9.29 0.44 9.87
N GLY A 10 -10.25 -0.31 10.42
CA GLY A 10 -11.38 -0.89 9.67
C GLY A 10 -11.01 -2.17 8.90
N GLU A 11 -12.03 -2.80 8.30
CA GLU A 11 -11.87 -4.07 7.58
C GLU A 11 -11.45 -3.89 6.10
N GLY A 12 -11.39 -2.64 5.62
CA GLY A 12 -11.13 -2.28 4.22
C GLY A 12 -12.25 -1.39 3.65
N PRO A 13 -12.24 -1.12 2.33
CA PRO A 13 -11.30 -1.62 1.34
C PRO A 13 -9.95 -0.88 1.33
N PHE A 14 -8.86 -1.62 1.18
CA PHE A 14 -7.50 -1.10 0.99
C PHE A 14 -7.08 -1.29 -0.47
N GLN A 15 -6.63 -0.22 -1.12
CA GLN A 15 -6.20 -0.28 -2.53
C GLN A 15 -4.94 0.50 -2.83
N ARG A 16 -4.57 1.48 -2.00
CA ARG A 16 -3.46 2.38 -2.28
C ARG A 16 -2.41 2.21 -1.20
N PHE A 17 -1.17 2.07 -1.64
CA PHE A 17 -0.05 1.76 -0.77
C PHE A 17 1.14 2.61 -1.17
N ILE A 18 1.89 3.05 -0.17
CA ILE A 18 3.13 3.80 -0.32
C ILE A 18 4.25 2.88 0.14
N VAL A 19 5.22 2.65 -0.74
CA VAL A 19 6.44 1.90 -0.43
C VAL A 19 7.63 2.81 -0.65
N ARG A 20 8.52 2.87 0.32
CA ARG A 20 9.84 3.45 0.11
C ARG A 20 10.84 2.32 -0.02
N TYR A 21 11.55 2.29 -1.14
CA TYR A 21 12.71 1.43 -1.31
C TYR A 21 13.95 2.12 -0.71
N ARG A 22 14.89 1.33 -0.20
CA ARG A 22 16.17 1.83 0.31
C ARG A 22 16.91 2.57 -0.81
N ALA A 23 17.53 3.69 -0.49
CA ALA A 23 18.19 4.55 -1.48
C ALA A 23 19.34 3.86 -2.23
N ASP A 24 19.95 2.82 -1.64
CA ASP A 24 21.02 2.03 -2.24
C ASP A 24 20.53 0.78 -3.01
N SER A 25 19.23 0.47 -2.94
CA SER A 25 18.61 -0.57 -3.75
C SER A 25 18.46 -0.13 -5.22
N GLU A 26 18.32 -1.10 -6.12
CA GLU A 26 18.03 -0.83 -7.53
C GLU A 26 16.75 0.01 -7.73
N PRO A 27 15.57 -0.36 -7.19
CA PRO A 27 14.36 0.47 -7.31
C PRO A 27 14.46 1.83 -6.61
N GLY A 28 15.29 1.95 -5.58
CA GLY A 28 15.59 3.25 -4.97
C GLY A 28 16.30 4.19 -5.94
N ARG A 29 17.31 3.68 -6.67
CA ARG A 29 18.16 4.43 -7.60
C ARG A 29 17.51 4.68 -8.96
N ASP A 30 16.80 3.68 -9.50
CA ASP A 30 16.17 3.74 -10.81
C ASP A 30 14.67 3.44 -10.73
N LYS A 31 13.86 4.40 -11.16
CA LYS A 31 12.39 4.27 -11.20
C LYS A 31 11.94 3.20 -12.20
N ALA A 32 12.72 2.95 -13.25
CA ALA A 32 12.40 1.94 -14.26
C ALA A 32 12.41 0.51 -13.68
N ALA A 33 13.11 0.30 -12.57
CA ALA A 33 13.19 -0.98 -11.86
C ALA A 33 11.97 -1.28 -10.98
N VAL A 34 11.21 -0.23 -10.60
CA VAL A 34 10.10 -0.35 -9.63
C VAL A 34 9.03 -1.34 -10.08
N PRO A 35 8.53 -1.34 -11.34
CA PRO A 35 7.46 -2.26 -11.74
C PRO A 35 7.85 -3.73 -11.60
N ALA A 36 9.05 -4.10 -12.04
CA ALA A 36 9.53 -5.50 -11.94
C ALA A 36 9.70 -5.95 -10.49
N ARG A 37 10.17 -5.06 -9.60
CA ARG A 37 10.27 -5.37 -8.17
C ARG A 37 8.88 -5.50 -7.54
N LEU A 38 7.98 -4.58 -7.85
CA LEU A 38 6.59 -4.55 -7.38
C LEU A 38 5.86 -5.87 -7.69
N GLU A 39 5.96 -6.35 -8.93
CA GLU A 39 5.36 -7.61 -9.37
C GLU A 39 5.92 -8.81 -8.61
N ARG A 40 7.25 -8.87 -8.43
CA ARG A 40 7.92 -9.95 -7.69
C ARG A 40 7.44 -10.01 -6.24
N THR A 41 7.40 -8.87 -5.56
CA THR A 41 7.01 -8.80 -4.14
C THR A 41 5.51 -9.11 -3.97
N ALA A 42 4.66 -8.66 -4.89
CA ALA A 42 3.23 -9.00 -4.91
C ALA A 42 2.99 -10.51 -5.09
N ALA A 43 3.76 -11.17 -5.97
CA ALA A 43 3.68 -12.61 -6.19
C ALA A 43 4.15 -13.43 -4.98
N ALA A 44 5.03 -12.88 -4.14
CA ALA A 44 5.47 -13.50 -2.90
C ALA A 44 4.48 -13.35 -1.74
N ALA A 45 3.46 -12.48 -1.89
CA ALA A 45 2.46 -12.29 -0.86
C ALA A 45 1.60 -13.55 -0.67
N ALA A 46 1.29 -13.88 0.59
CA ALA A 46 0.41 -14.98 0.96
C ALA A 46 -1.08 -14.66 0.70
N VAL A 47 -1.40 -14.24 -0.53
CA VAL A 47 -2.73 -13.83 -1.00
C VAL A 47 -3.04 -14.59 -2.28
N SER A 48 -4.19 -15.27 -2.36
CA SER A 48 -4.62 -16.03 -3.54
C SER A 48 -5.93 -15.48 -4.10
N PRO A 49 -5.99 -15.08 -5.39
CA PRO A 49 -4.84 -14.92 -6.29
C PRO A 49 -3.90 -13.79 -5.83
N PRO A 50 -2.63 -13.72 -6.27
CA PRO A 50 -1.77 -12.59 -5.97
C PRO A 50 -2.42 -11.26 -6.39
N PRO A 51 -2.26 -10.16 -5.62
CA PRO A 51 -2.77 -8.86 -6.02
C PRO A 51 -2.00 -8.34 -7.23
N GLN A 52 -2.72 -7.87 -8.26
CA GLN A 52 -2.11 -7.12 -9.35
C GLN A 52 -1.90 -5.69 -8.87
N LEU A 53 -0.67 -5.20 -8.97
CA LEU A 53 -0.27 -3.88 -8.48
C LEU A 53 0.22 -3.02 -9.64
N SER A 54 -0.20 -1.76 -9.65
CA SER A 54 0.17 -0.80 -10.68
C SER A 54 0.85 0.41 -10.06
N TRP A 55 2.12 0.63 -10.41
CA TRP A 55 2.85 1.83 -10.02
C TRP A 55 2.16 3.08 -10.58
N GLN A 56 1.96 4.08 -9.74
CA GLN A 56 1.29 5.33 -10.12
C GLN A 56 2.30 6.45 -10.33
N ARG A 57 3.15 6.69 -9.33
CA ARG A 57 4.16 7.74 -9.34
C ARG A 57 5.12 7.60 -8.16
N ARG A 58 6.28 8.25 -8.29
CA ARG A 58 7.12 8.59 -7.13
C ARG A 58 6.63 9.89 -6.49
N LEU A 59 6.57 9.88 -5.16
CA LEU A 59 6.22 11.01 -4.30
C LEU A 59 7.46 11.86 -4.00
N ALA A 60 7.25 13.05 -3.43
CA ALA A 60 8.34 13.97 -3.07
C ALA A 60 9.25 13.44 -1.94
N VAL A 61 8.82 12.41 -1.21
CA VAL A 61 9.56 11.77 -0.11
C VAL A 61 10.37 10.54 -0.55
N ASP A 62 10.61 10.41 -1.87
CA ASP A 62 11.25 9.26 -2.52
C ASP A 62 10.57 7.91 -2.28
N ALA A 63 9.29 7.94 -1.89
CA ALA A 63 8.43 6.76 -1.84
C ALA A 63 7.59 6.65 -3.12
N ASP A 64 7.23 5.43 -3.50
CA ASP A 64 6.43 5.11 -4.65
C ASP A 64 4.99 4.78 -4.21
N LEU A 65 4.02 5.43 -4.87
CA LEU A 65 2.60 5.13 -4.72
C LEU A 65 2.21 4.08 -5.77
N PHE A 66 1.56 3.01 -5.34
CA PHE A 66 0.94 2.02 -6.21
C PHE A 66 -0.48 1.70 -5.77
N THR A 67 -1.23 1.13 -6.72
CA THR A 67 -2.63 0.76 -6.54
C THR A 67 -2.80 -0.73 -6.79
N ALA A 68 -3.50 -1.43 -5.91
CA ALA A 68 -4.01 -2.76 -6.17
C ALA A 68 -5.24 -2.64 -7.09
N GLU A 69 -5.26 -3.42 -8.18
CA GLU A 69 -6.36 -3.38 -9.16
C GLU A 69 -7.72 -3.79 -8.57
N ARG A 70 -7.70 -4.60 -7.50
CA ARG A 70 -8.88 -5.02 -6.75
C ARG A 70 -8.80 -4.55 -5.30
N PRO A 71 -9.94 -4.29 -4.64
CA PRO A 71 -9.97 -4.00 -3.21
C PRO A 71 -9.46 -5.19 -2.40
N LEU A 72 -8.58 -4.89 -1.45
CA LEU A 72 -8.09 -5.84 -0.46
C LEU A 72 -8.81 -5.60 0.87
N ASP A 73 -9.23 -6.70 1.51
CA ASP A 73 -9.64 -6.66 2.91
C ASP A 73 -8.41 -6.51 3.83
N ARG A 74 -8.67 -6.35 5.12
CA ARG A 74 -7.63 -6.21 6.14
C ARG A 74 -6.61 -7.36 6.15
N GLN A 75 -7.06 -8.61 5.96
CA GLN A 75 -6.17 -9.77 6.01
C GLN A 75 -5.25 -9.82 4.79
N ALA A 76 -5.81 -9.59 3.59
CA ALA A 76 -5.06 -9.53 2.35
C ALA A 76 -4.09 -8.34 2.32
N ALA A 77 -4.51 -7.17 2.82
CA ALA A 77 -3.65 -6.00 2.94
C ALA A 77 -2.48 -6.25 3.91
N ILE A 78 -2.72 -6.83 5.09
CA ILE A 78 -1.64 -7.21 6.02
C ILE A 78 -0.68 -8.21 5.39
N SER A 79 -1.19 -9.18 4.64
CA SER A 79 -0.36 -10.20 3.98
C SER A 79 0.49 -9.59 2.88
N LEU A 80 -0.05 -8.63 2.12
CA LEU A 80 0.71 -7.85 1.15
C LEU A 80 1.78 -7.00 1.85
N MET A 81 1.41 -6.28 2.91
CA MET A 81 2.34 -5.43 3.65
C MET A 81 3.50 -6.22 4.27
N ARG A 82 3.23 -7.41 4.79
CA ARG A 82 4.28 -8.34 5.26
C ARG A 82 5.25 -8.72 4.14
N ALA A 83 4.75 -9.02 2.95
CA ALA A 83 5.63 -9.38 1.82
C ALA A 83 6.58 -8.24 1.43
N PHE A 84 6.13 -6.98 1.52
CA PHE A 84 7.01 -5.81 1.32
C PHE A 84 7.94 -5.56 2.52
N ASP A 85 7.50 -5.79 3.74
CA ASP A 85 8.35 -5.65 4.94
C ASP A 85 9.46 -6.70 5.00
N ASP A 86 9.19 -7.90 4.48
CA ASP A 86 10.17 -8.99 4.33
C ASP A 86 11.13 -8.77 3.13
N ASP A 87 10.85 -7.79 2.26
CA ASP A 87 11.69 -7.47 1.11
C ASP A 87 12.91 -6.63 1.58
N PRO A 88 14.16 -7.12 1.38
CA PRO A 88 15.35 -6.43 1.88
C PRO A 88 15.59 -5.06 1.27
N ASP A 89 15.06 -4.79 0.07
CA ASP A 89 15.21 -3.51 -0.61
C ASP A 89 14.15 -2.49 -0.17
N VAL A 90 13.19 -2.89 0.66
CA VAL A 90 12.15 -2.00 1.20
C VAL A 90 12.62 -1.39 2.53
N GLU A 91 12.41 -0.08 2.65
CA GLU A 91 12.62 0.69 3.88
C GLU A 91 11.34 0.73 4.72
N TYR A 92 10.19 0.99 4.09
CA TYR A 92 8.88 0.88 4.74
C TYR A 92 7.75 0.69 3.73
N ILE A 93 6.62 0.18 4.22
CA ILE A 93 5.33 0.16 3.52
C ILE A 93 4.20 0.69 4.43
N GLU A 94 3.29 1.46 3.85
CA GLU A 94 2.06 1.89 4.50
C GLU A 94 0.87 1.93 3.53
N VAL A 95 -0.35 1.95 4.07
CA VAL A 95 -1.56 2.25 3.30
C VAL A 95 -1.67 3.76 3.11
N ASP A 96 -1.88 4.20 1.87
CA ASP A 96 -2.27 5.57 1.56
C ASP A 96 -3.73 5.78 1.96
N ARG A 97 -3.93 6.15 3.23
CA ARG A 97 -5.24 6.60 3.70
C ARG A 97 -5.42 8.02 3.20
N MET A 98 -6.23 8.19 2.15
CA MET A 98 -6.91 9.48 1.99
C MET A 98 -7.63 9.74 3.30
N LYS A 99 -7.16 10.71 4.08
CA LYS A 99 -7.93 11.26 5.18
C LYS A 99 -9.17 11.86 4.54
N GLY A 100 -10.24 11.08 4.51
CA GLY A 100 -11.55 11.59 4.19
C GLY A 100 -11.79 12.73 5.16
N ILE A 101 -11.73 13.96 4.66
CA ILE A 101 -12.62 14.99 5.15
C ILE A 101 -13.98 14.35 4.89
N ASP A 102 -14.63 13.84 5.95
CA ASP A 102 -15.96 13.27 5.91
C ASP A 102 -16.81 14.20 5.04
N PRO A 103 -17.43 13.74 3.93
CA PRO A 103 -18.38 14.59 3.25
C PRO A 103 -19.44 14.90 4.29
N ILE A 104 -19.55 16.18 4.68
CA ILE A 104 -20.53 16.70 5.62
C ILE A 104 -21.84 15.96 5.33
N ARG A 105 -22.23 15.01 6.19
CA ARG A 105 -23.56 14.40 6.06
C ARG A 105 -24.52 15.59 6.14
N PRO A 106 -25.35 15.83 5.11
CA PRO A 106 -26.37 16.86 5.23
C PRO A 106 -27.19 16.49 6.47
N MET A 107 -27.12 17.35 7.49
CA MET A 107 -27.93 17.21 8.69
C MET A 107 -29.38 17.11 8.21
N PRO A 108 -30.17 16.11 8.67
CA PRO A 108 -31.58 16.14 8.38
C PRO A 108 -32.13 17.43 8.99
N MET A 109 -32.51 18.37 8.12
CA MET A 109 -33.26 19.56 8.50
C MET A 109 -34.50 19.04 9.21
N ARG A 110 -34.55 19.24 10.52
CA ARG A 110 -35.72 18.96 11.33
C ARG A 110 -36.80 19.92 10.84
N GLY A 111 -37.75 19.40 10.09
CA GLY A 111 -38.95 20.15 9.74
C GLY A 111 -39.73 20.44 11.02
N ASP A 112 -40.11 21.71 11.18
CA ASP A 112 -41.23 22.16 12.01
C ASP A 112 -42.49 22.25 11.12
#